data_AF-A0A851URK5-F1
#
_entry.id   AF-A0A851URK5-F1
#
_cell.length_a   1.000
_cell.length_b   1.000
_cell.length_c   1.000
_cell.angle_alpha   90.00
_cell.angle_beta   90.00
_cell.angle_gamma   90.00
#
_symmetry.space_group_name_H-M   'P 1'
#
loop_
_entity.id
_entity.type
_entity.pdbx_description
1 polymer ?
#
loop_
_entity_poly.entity_id
_entity_poly.type
_entity_poly.pdbx_seq_one_letter_code
_entity_poly.pdbx_strand_id
1 'polypeptide(L)' 'MDRNDYYGAESASLNLTQLYKKFRGTEPPAELGRDRDYNVDLIPKFMMANGEMTK' A
#
# COMPACT_ATOMS: atom_id res chain seq x y z
N MET A 1 1.96 -19.67 -6.98
CA MET A 1 3.14 -18.82 -6.73
C MET A 1 2.78 -17.42 -7.22
N ASP A 2 2.99 -16.37 -6.41
CA ASP A 2 2.75 -14.99 -6.86
C ASP A 2 3.88 -14.57 -7.81
N ARG A 3 3.53 -13.79 -8.84
CA ARG A 3 4.49 -13.23 -9.81
C ARG A 3 5.14 -11.95 -9.31
N ASN A 4 4.54 -11.31 -8.31
CA ASN A 4 5.03 -10.06 -7.74
C ASN A 4 6.10 -10.35 -6.67
N ASP A 5 7.00 -9.39 -6.47
CA ASP A 5 8.01 -9.38 -5.42
C ASP A 5 7.44 -8.94 -4.05
N TYR A 6 6.13 -8.72 -3.96
CA TYR A 6 5.39 -8.33 -2.76
C TYR A 6 4.04 -9.05 -2.66
N TYR A 7 3.49 -9.10 -1.44
CA TYR A 7 2.17 -9.67 -1.17
C TYR A 7 1.04 -8.66 -1.39
N GLY A 8 -0.17 -9.18 -1.63
CA GLY A 8 -1.40 -8.39 -1.70
C GLY A 8 -1.82 -7.99 -3.12
N ALA A 9 -0.94 -8.12 -4.12
CA ALA A 9 -1.24 -7.85 -5.53
C ALA A 9 -2.04 -6.54 -5.75
N GLU A 10 -3.28 -6.62 -6.21
CA GLU A 10 -4.15 -5.45 -6.45
C GLU A 10 -4.63 -4.77 -5.16
N SER A 11 -4.59 -5.48 -4.02
CA SER A 11 -4.89 -4.96 -2.68
C SER A 11 -3.63 -4.81 -1.83
N ALA A 12 -2.46 -4.65 -2.43
CA ALA A 12 -1.22 -4.42 -1.69
C ALA A 12 -1.21 -3.07 -0.98
N SER A 13 -0.52 -3.01 0.16
CA SER A 13 -0.13 -1.77 0.82
C SER A 13 1.29 -1.41 0.39
N LEU A 14 1.48 -0.19 -0.11
CA LEU A 14 2.75 0.28 -0.66
C LEU A 14 3.40 1.32 0.26
N ASN A 15 4.73 1.31 0.31
CA ASN A 15 5.50 2.43 0.86
C ASN A 15 5.55 3.61 -0.13
N LEU A 16 6.15 4.74 0.26
CA LEU A 16 6.20 5.94 -0.59
C LEU A 16 6.98 5.71 -1.88
N THR A 17 8.13 5.03 -1.83
CA THR A 17 8.94 4.76 -3.03
C THR A 17 8.17 3.90 -4.04
N GLN A 18 7.51 2.83 -3.57
CA GLN A 18 6.67 1.97 -4.41
C GLN A 18 5.47 2.72 -4.98
N LEU A 19 4.81 3.54 -4.16
CA LEU A 19 3.66 4.35 -4.57
C LEU A 19 4.03 5.34 -5.68
N TYR A 20 5.13 6.07 -5.49
CA TYR A 20 5.62 7.05 -6.45
C TYR A 20 6.11 6.38 -7.74
N LYS A 21 6.84 5.26 -7.65
CA LYS A 21 7.23 4.47 -8.82
C LYS A 21 6.01 4.01 -9.63
N LYS A 22 4.92 3.59 -8.97
CA LYS A 22 3.71 3.07 -9.63
C LYS A 22 2.91 4.15 -10.35
N PHE A 23 2.76 5.34 -9.75
CA PHE A 23 1.83 6.36 -10.25
C PHE A 23 2.49 7.61 -10.85
N ARG A 24 3.75 7.88 -10.53
CA ARG A 24 4.45 9.12 -10.94
C ARG A 24 5.78 8.87 -11.66
N GLY A 25 6.41 7.71 -11.45
CA GLY A 25 7.70 7.39 -12.05
C GLY A 25 8.87 8.25 -11.54
N THR A 26 8.69 8.97 -10.44
CA THR A 26 9.72 9.81 -9.80
C THR A 26 9.99 9.32 -8.38
N GLU A 27 11.01 9.87 -7.71
CA GLU A 27 11.19 9.66 -6.27
C GLU A 27 10.19 10.50 -5.45
N PRO A 28 9.82 10.07 -4.23
CA PRO A 28 9.01 10.86 -3.32
C PRO A 28 9.76 12.12 -2.82
N PRO A 29 9.07 13.26 -2.64
CA PRO A 29 9.64 14.45 -2.01
C PRO A 29 10.19 14.17 -0.61
N ALA A 30 11.37 14.74 -0.31
CA ALA A 30 12.04 14.55 0.98
C ALA A 30 11.22 15.10 2.18
N GLU A 31 10.34 16.07 1.94
CA GLU A 31 9.44 16.66 2.94
C GLU A 31 8.40 15.68 3.48
N LEU A 32 8.11 14.57 2.77
CA LEU A 32 7.18 13.54 3.23
C LEU A 32 7.78 12.64 4.32
N GLY A 33 9.08 12.74 4.61
CA GLY A 33 9.72 11.96 5.67
C GLY A 33 10.19 10.58 5.23
N ARG A 34 10.20 9.61 6.16
CA ARG A 34 10.82 8.29 5.93
C ARG A 34 9.84 7.35 5.25
N ASP A 35 10.32 6.63 4.24
CA ASP A 35 9.55 5.67 3.46
C ASP A 35 8.80 4.62 4.31
N ARG A 36 9.43 4.14 5.40
CA ARG A 36 8.87 3.12 6.30
C ARG A 36 7.67 3.59 7.12
N ASP A 37 7.44 4.89 7.22
CA ASP A 37 6.34 5.46 8.01
C ASP A 37 5.01 5.36 7.24
N TYR A 38 5.05 4.90 5.99
CA TYR A 38 3.92 4.84 5.08
C TYR A 38 3.57 3.40 4.70
N ASN A 39 2.30 3.05 4.87
CA ASN A 39 1.68 1.86 4.32
C ASN A 39 0.35 2.27 3.67
N VAL A 40 0.37 2.48 2.36
CA VAL A 40 -0.74 3.01 1.58
C VAL A 40 -1.45 1.90 0.83
N ASP A 41 -2.66 1.56 1.25
CA ASP A 41 -3.48 0.56 0.59
C ASP A 41 -3.90 1.04 -0.80
N LEU A 42 -3.69 0.20 -1.82
CA LEU A 42 -4.23 0.45 -3.16
C LEU A 42 -5.77 0.46 -3.20
N ILE A 43 -6.39 -0.33 -2.32
CA ILE A 43 -7.84 -0.43 -2.16
C ILE A 43 -8.16 -0.38 -0.66
N PRO A 44 -8.27 0.81 -0.05
CA PRO A 44 -8.56 0.92 1.37
C PRO A 44 -9.98 0.43 1.65
N LYS A 45 -10.11 -0.60 2.51
CA LYS A 45 -11.39 -1.16 2.94
C LYS A 45 -11.42 -1.23 4.46
N PHE A 46 -12.49 -0.72 5.05
CA PHE A 46 -12.74 -0.90 6.48
C PHE A 46 -13.47 -2.21 6.74
N MET A 47 -13.14 -2.83 7.87
CA MET A 47 -13.87 -3.98 8.37
C MET A 47 -15.02 -3.51 9.26
N MET A 48 -16.23 -3.98 8.95
CA MET A 48 -17.40 -3.73 9.77
C MET A 48 -17.27 -4.52 11.07
N ALA A 49 -17.35 -3.85 12.23
CA ALA A 49 -17.07 -4.48 13.53
C ALA A 49 -17.86 -5.77 13.81
N ASN A 50 -19.10 -5.87 13.31
CA ASN A 50 -19.96 -7.05 13.43
C ASN A 50 -20.22 -7.75 12.08
N GLY A 51 -19.33 -7.55 11.11
CA GLY A 51 -19.43 -8.17 9.79
C GLY A 51 -18.98 -9.63 9.79
N GLU A 52 -19.23 -10.34 8.69
CA GLU A 52 -18.77 -11.74 8.54
C GLU A 52 -17.24 -11.84 8.51
N MET A 53 -16.54 -10.82 8.01
CA MET A 53 -15.07 -10.78 7.97
C MET A 53 -14.42 -10.56 9.34
N THR A 54 -15.16 -10.10 10.35
CA THR A 54 -14.63 -9.89 11.72
C THR A 54 -15.04 -11.00 12.68
N LYS A 55 -15.73 -12.04 12.20
CA LYS A 55 -16.14 -13.22 12.96
C LYS A 55 -15.20 -14.40 12.75
#